data_AF-A0A383BEZ2-F1
#
_entry.id   AF-A0A383BEZ2-F1
#
_cell.length_a   1.000
_cell.length_b   1.000
_cell.length_c   1.000
_cell.angle_alpha   90.00
_cell.angle_beta   90.00
_cell.angle_gamma   90.00
#
_symmetry.space_group_name_H-M   'P 1'
#
loop_
_entity.id
_entity.type
_entity.pdbx_description
1 polymer ?
#
loop_
_entity_poly.entity_id
_entity_poly.type
_entity_poly.pdbx_seq_one_letter_code
_entity_poly.pdbx_strand_id
1 'polypeptide(L)' 'MASDLAILGGTPVRTEMIPYGRQSVDREDIEAVVRVLESDWLTTGPAVEEFEESFAQKCGATHAVAVSSGTAALHGMLAS' A
#
# COMPACT_ATOMS: atom_id res chain seq x y z
N MET A 1 37.37 21.41 -11.95
CA MET A 1 36.59 21.04 -10.75
C MET A 1 35.07 21.00 -10.98
N ALA A 2 34.56 21.02 -12.23
CA ALA A 2 33.13 20.87 -12.55
C ALA A 2 32.86 19.79 -13.61
N SER A 3 33.92 19.19 -14.18
CA SER A 3 33.89 18.18 -15.25
C SER A 3 33.47 16.78 -14.78
N ASP A 4 33.38 16.55 -13.47
CA ASP A 4 33.26 15.20 -12.91
C ASP A 4 31.80 14.84 -12.57
N LEU A 5 30.86 15.77 -12.76
CA LEU A 5 29.44 15.48 -12.54
C LEU A 5 28.91 14.58 -13.65
N ALA A 6 28.20 13.52 -13.28
CA ALA A 6 27.60 12.56 -14.21
C ALA A 6 26.62 13.21 -15.21
N ILE A 7 25.91 14.26 -14.79
CA ILE A 7 25.01 15.04 -15.67
C ILE A 7 25.76 15.83 -16.76
N LEU A 8 27.07 16.04 -16.58
CA LEU A 8 27.95 16.75 -17.51
C LEU A 8 28.89 15.81 -18.28
N GLY A 9 28.63 14.49 -18.27
CA GLY A 9 29.44 13.49 -18.96
C GLY A 9 30.54 12.84 -18.13
N GLY A 10 30.63 13.15 -16.83
CA GLY A 10 31.51 12.45 -15.87
C GLY A 10 31.01 11.05 -15.50
N THR A 11 31.81 10.28 -14.76
CA THR A 11 31.42 8.93 -14.33
C THR A 11 30.36 8.97 -13.22
N PRO A 12 29.24 8.24 -13.34
CA PRO A 12 28.23 8.14 -12.28
C PRO A 12 28.81 7.58 -10.98
N VAL A 13 28.58 8.29 -9.86
CA VAL A 13 28.97 7.83 -8.51
C VAL A 13 28.22 6.54 -8.13
N ARG A 14 27.01 6.33 -8.67
CA ARG A 14 26.26 5.08 -8.56
C ARG A 14 25.67 4.74 -9.93
N THR A 15 25.74 3.46 -10.27
CA THR A 15 25.11 2.88 -11.47
C THR A 15 23.67 2.42 -11.21
N GLU A 16 23.33 2.20 -9.94
CA GLU A 16 22.00 1.77 -9.52
C GLU A 16 21.10 2.96 -9.20
N MET A 17 19.85 2.90 -9.68
CA MET A 17 18.83 3.90 -9.39
C MET A 17 18.42 3.85 -7.93
N ILE A 18 18.34 5.01 -7.28
CA ILE A 18 17.68 5.16 -5.99
C ILE A 18 16.20 5.47 -6.26
N PRO A 19 15.26 4.55 -5.98
CA PRO A 19 13.85 4.79 -6.21
C PRO A 19 13.32 5.82 -5.21
N TYR A 20 12.37 6.65 -5.64
CA TYR A 20 11.68 7.61 -4.76
C TYR A 20 10.97 6.91 -3.59
N GLY A 21 10.43 5.73 -3.84
CA GLY A 21 9.82 4.88 -2.83
C GLY A 21 9.82 3.43 -3.30
N ARG A 22 9.85 2.51 -2.33
CA ARG A 22 9.71 1.08 -2.55
C ARG A 22 8.77 0.54 -1.50
N GLN A 23 7.73 -0.16 -1.93
CA GLN A 23 6.80 -0.83 -1.03
C GLN A 23 7.58 -1.90 -0.25
N SER A 24 7.36 -1.93 1.06
CA SER A 24 7.81 -3.04 1.89
C SER A 24 6.69 -4.08 1.85
N VAL A 25 7.00 -5.23 1.27
CA VAL A 25 6.10 -6.38 1.23
C VAL A 25 6.92 -7.56 1.76
N ASP A 26 6.42 -8.19 2.80
CA ASP A 26 7.07 -9.34 3.43
C ASP A 26 6.36 -10.66 3.10
N ARG A 27 6.71 -11.73 3.81
CA ARG A 27 6.15 -13.06 3.55
C ARG A 27 4.73 -13.15 4.06
N GLU A 28 4.48 -12.55 5.21
CA GLU A 28 3.21 -12.51 5.90
C GLU A 28 2.13 -11.81 5.04
N ASP A 29 2.50 -10.73 4.36
CA ASP A 29 1.66 -10.05 3.37
C ASP A 29 1.23 -10.99 2.23
N ILE A 30 2.18 -11.75 1.68
CA ILE A 30 1.92 -12.69 0.58
C ILE A 30 1.01 -13.81 1.04
N GLU A 31 1.27 -14.38 2.21
CA GLU A 31 0.46 -15.44 2.78
C GLU A 31 -0.98 -14.98 3.06
N ALA A 32 -1.17 -13.74 3.50
CA ALA A 32 -2.50 -13.16 3.66
C ALA A 32 -3.29 -13.13 2.35
N VAL A 33 -2.66 -12.73 1.24
CA VAL A 33 -3.28 -12.74 -0.09
C VAL A 33 -3.58 -14.16 -0.54
N VAL A 34 -2.63 -15.10 -0.37
CA VAL A 34 -2.83 -16.50 -0.76
C VAL A 34 -4.01 -17.12 -0.02
N ARG A 35 -4.14 -16.89 1.30
CA ARG A 35 -5.28 -17.39 2.09
C ARG A 35 -6.62 -16.91 1.54
N VAL A 36 -6.72 -15.66 1.10
CA VAL A 36 -7.95 -15.13 0.49
C VAL A 36 -8.21 -15.78 -0.87
N LEU A 37 -7.18 -15.95 -1.69
CA LEU A 37 -7.29 -16.59 -3.01
C LEU A 37 -7.69 -18.07 -2.93
N GLU A 38 -7.29 -18.77 -1.87
CA GLU A 38 -7.67 -20.17 -1.61
C GLU A 38 -9.04 -20.31 -0.92
N SER A 39 -9.63 -19.20 -0.45
CA SER A 39 -10.94 -19.21 0.21
C SER A 39 -12.10 -19.13 -0.79
N ASP A 40 -13.32 -19.39 -0.32
CA ASP A 40 -14.53 -19.27 -1.13
C ASP A 40 -14.93 -17.82 -1.44
N TRP A 41 -14.30 -16.82 -0.79
CA TRP A 41 -14.65 -15.41 -0.90
C TRP A 41 -13.49 -14.55 -1.41
N LEU A 42 -13.54 -14.25 -2.71
CA LEU A 42 -12.61 -13.33 -3.37
C LEU A 42 -12.99 -11.86 -3.18
N THR A 43 -14.29 -11.58 -3.01
CA THR A 43 -14.81 -10.22 -2.83
C THR A 43 -15.76 -10.20 -1.65
N THR A 44 -15.77 -9.10 -0.88
CA THR A 44 -16.71 -8.90 0.25
C THR A 44 -16.74 -10.11 1.20
N GLY A 45 -15.55 -10.60 1.57
CA GLY A 45 -15.36 -11.75 2.42
C GLY A 45 -14.96 -11.39 3.85
N PRO A 46 -14.80 -12.38 4.73
CA PRO A 46 -14.44 -12.18 6.14
C PRO A 46 -13.12 -11.44 6.35
N ALA A 47 -12.19 -11.51 5.38
CA ALA A 47 -10.94 -10.75 5.41
C ALA A 47 -11.17 -9.23 5.40
N VAL A 48 -12.29 -8.75 4.83
CA VAL A 48 -12.65 -7.33 4.85
C VAL A 48 -13.14 -6.94 6.24
N GLU A 49 -14.01 -7.74 6.85
CA GLU A 49 -14.53 -7.50 8.21
C GLU A 49 -13.38 -7.49 9.23
N GLU A 50 -12.47 -8.46 9.16
CA GLU A 50 -11.28 -8.52 10.02
C GLU A 50 -10.39 -7.27 9.86
N PHE A 51 -10.22 -6.81 8.61
CA PHE A 51 -9.47 -5.59 8.35
C PHE A 51 -10.15 -4.35 8.94
N GLU A 52 -11.46 -4.21 8.77
CA GLU A 52 -12.25 -3.11 9.32
C GLU A 52 -12.18 -3.07 10.85
N GLU A 53 -12.37 -4.20 11.52
CA GLU A 53 -12.27 -4.29 12.98
C GLU A 53 -10.89 -3.92 13.50
N SER A 54 -9.84 -4.51 12.91
CA SER A 54 -8.45 -4.23 13.26
C SER A 54 -8.08 -2.76 13.04
N PHE A 55 -8.55 -2.19 11.93
CA PHE A 55 -8.31 -0.78 11.61
C PHE A 55 -9.06 0.17 12.54
N ALA A 56 -10.31 -0.13 12.87
CA ALA A 56 -11.10 0.65 13.84
C ALA A 56 -10.41 0.67 15.22
N GLN A 57 -9.95 -0.49 15.70
CA GLN A 57 -9.19 -0.61 16.95
C GLN A 57 -7.88 0.20 16.89
N LYS A 58 -7.12 0.08 15.80
CA LYS A 58 -5.87 0.82 15.60
C LYS A 58 -6.07 2.34 15.60
N CYS A 59 -7.17 2.82 15.04
CA CYS A 59 -7.50 4.24 14.99
C CYS A 59 -8.24 4.75 16.23
N GLY A 60 -8.67 3.86 17.14
CA GLY A 60 -9.52 4.22 18.28
C GLY A 60 -10.92 4.68 17.85
N ALA A 61 -11.38 4.27 16.67
CA ALA A 61 -12.69 4.61 16.13
C ALA A 61 -13.71 3.52 16.48
N THR A 62 -14.99 3.89 16.55
CA THR A 62 -16.08 2.92 16.78
C THR A 62 -16.37 2.06 15.54
N HIS A 63 -16.13 2.59 14.34
CA HIS A 63 -16.40 1.93 13.08
C HIS A 63 -15.30 2.26 12.06
N ALA A 64 -15.02 1.32 11.14
CA ALA A 64 -14.22 1.55 9.95
C ALA A 64 -14.92 0.89 8.76
N VAL A 65 -14.73 1.47 7.56
CA VAL A 65 -15.29 0.94 6.31
C VAL A 65 -14.18 0.87 5.28
N ALA A 66 -13.94 -0.32 4.73
CA ALA A 66 -12.97 -0.56 3.69
C ALA A 66 -13.53 -0.14 2.34
N VAL A 67 -12.72 0.60 1.57
CA VAL A 67 -13.06 1.04 0.22
C VAL A 67 -11.88 0.84 -0.71
N SER A 68 -12.12 0.89 -2.02
CA SER A 68 -11.11 0.63 -3.04
C SER A 68 -9.96 1.64 -3.08
N SER A 69 -10.15 2.85 -2.55
CA SER A 69 -9.10 3.88 -2.47
C SER A 69 -9.46 5.01 -1.51
N GLY A 70 -8.46 5.80 -1.09
CA GLY A 70 -8.69 7.01 -0.30
C GLY A 70 -9.56 8.05 -1.01
N THR A 71 -9.45 8.18 -2.33
CA THR A 71 -10.32 9.07 -3.11
C THR A 71 -11.77 8.61 -3.07
N ALA A 72 -12.01 7.29 -3.19
CA ALA A 72 -13.36 6.73 -3.06
C ALA A 72 -13.93 6.96 -1.65
N ALA A 73 -13.10 6.90 -0.60
CA ALA A 73 -13.53 7.23 0.76
C ALA A 73 -14.05 8.66 0.85
N LEU A 74 -13.25 9.63 0.37
CA LEU A 74 -13.62 11.05 0.39
C LEU A 74 -14.87 11.33 -0.45
N HIS A 75 -14.97 10.69 -1.61
CA HIS A 75 -16.14 10.82 -2.47
C HIS A 75 -17.40 10.27 -1.77
N GLY A 76 -17.31 9.09 -1.18
CA GLY A 76 -18.43 8.47 -0.44
C GLY A 76 -18.89 9.31 0.74
N MET A 77 -17.95 9.93 1.47
CA MET A 77 -18.27 10.80 2.61
C MET A 77 -18.96 12.12 2.22
N LEU A 78 -18.69 12.65 1.03
CA LEU A 78 -19.29 13.90 0.55
C LEU A 78 -20.61 13.69 -0.19
N ALA A 79 -20.81 12.50 -0.77
CA ALA A 79 -22.01 12.16 -1.53
C ALA A 79 -23.14 11.58 -0.66
N SER A 80 -22.86 11.24 0.60
CA SER A 80 -23.82 10.79 1.63
C SER A 80 -24.46 11.96 2.36
#